data_AF-A0A1V6P465-F1
#
_entry.id   AF-A0A1V6P465-F1
#
_cell.length_a   1.000
_cell.length_b   1.000
_cell.length_c   1.000
_cell.angle_alpha   90.00
_cell.angle_beta   90.00
_cell.angle_gamma   90.00
#
_symmetry.space_group_name_H-M   'P 1'
#
loop_
_entity.id
_entity.type
_entity.pdbx_description
1 polymer ?
#
loop_
_entity_poly.entity_id
_entity_poly.type
_entity_poly.pdbx_seq_one_letter_code
_entity_poly.pdbx_strand_id
1 'polypeptide(L)'
;MAGHIAHGRLKGMARAFRGFYERTSSRKKGRWQVRFQWAQVECLKYAAMQMKDYYDRRHQPKHFEVGDKVLLRSGRGYNIPVNDVISRKLGQQYAGLFTVVERVAVWRTDWNSHRHGRFIP
;
A
#
# COMPACT_ATOMS: atom_id res chain seq x y z
N MET A 1 -8.18 14.04 -21.68
CA MET A 1 -7.88 13.31 -22.93
C MET A 1 -6.36 13.28 -23.20
N ALA A 2 -5.57 12.58 -22.37
CA ALA A 2 -4.09 12.58 -22.48
C ALA A 2 -3.47 11.17 -22.53
N GLY A 3 -4.28 10.11 -22.61
CA GLY A 3 -3.81 8.71 -22.54
C GLY A 3 -3.44 8.07 -23.89
N HIS A 4 -3.87 8.63 -25.02
CA HIS A 4 -3.76 7.96 -26.32
C HIS A 4 -2.44 8.19 -27.07
N ILE A 5 -1.67 9.24 -26.71
CA ILE A 5 -0.46 9.63 -27.45
C ILE A 5 0.80 8.90 -26.93
N ALA A 6 0.82 8.53 -25.65
CA ALA A 6 1.97 7.85 -25.03
C ALA A 6 2.18 6.41 -25.54
N HIS A 7 1.10 5.69 -25.87
CA HIS A 7 1.17 4.29 -26.28
C HIS A 7 1.81 4.07 -27.65
N GLY A 8 1.66 5.00 -28.60
CA GLY A 8 2.26 4.91 -29.94
C GLY A 8 3.79 5.10 -29.91
N ARG A 9 4.26 6.04 -29.08
CA ARG A 9 5.69 6.39 -28.96
C ARG A 9 6.50 5.28 -28.31
N LEU A 10 5.95 4.63 -27.28
CA LEU A 10 6.58 3.49 -26.62
C LEU A 10 6.66 2.25 -27.54
N LYS A 11 5.62 1.99 -28.34
CA LYS A 11 5.64 0.88 -29.33
C LYS A 11 6.64 1.10 -30.48
N GLY A 12 6.87 2.36 -30.87
CA GLY A 12 7.91 2.71 -31.85
C GLY A 12 9.33 2.49 -31.29
N MET A 13 9.59 2.96 -30.06
CA MET A 13 10.88 2.76 -29.40
C MET A 13 11.19 1.29 -29.11
N ALA A 14 10.20 0.49 -28.70
CA ALA A 14 10.37 -0.94 -28.47
C ALA A 14 10.75 -1.70 -29.77
N ARG A 15 10.18 -1.32 -30.91
CA ARG A 15 10.53 -1.88 -32.23
C ARG A 15 11.94 -1.47 -32.68
N ALA A 16 12.32 -0.21 -32.50
CA ALA A 16 13.66 0.27 -32.82
C ALA A 16 14.74 -0.40 -31.95
N PHE A 17 14.46 -0.58 -30.66
CA PHE A 17 15.35 -1.27 -29.73
C PHE A 17 15.53 -2.75 -30.08
N ARG A 18 14.45 -3.43 -30.46
CA ARG A 18 14.49 -4.82 -30.92
C ARG A 18 15.36 -4.98 -32.17
N GLY A 19 15.15 -4.12 -33.18
CA GLY A 19 15.96 -4.13 -34.42
C GLY A 19 17.45 -3.80 -34.18
N PHE A 20 17.75 -2.94 -33.21
CA PHE A 20 19.14 -2.65 -32.79
C PHE A 20 19.78 -3.85 -32.08
N TYR A 21 19.06 -4.49 -31.16
CA TYR A 21 19.54 -5.64 -30.39
C TYR A 21 19.81 -6.85 -31.30
N GLU A 22 18.94 -7.10 -32.27
CA GLU A 22 19.07 -8.20 -33.24
C GLU A 22 20.30 -8.03 -34.16
N ARG A 23 20.65 -6.78 -34.52
CA ARG A 23 21.75 -6.41 -35.43
C ARG A 23 23.15 -6.45 -34.78
N THR A 24 23.26 -6.54 -33.46
CA THR A 24 24.57 -6.61 -32.79
C THR A 24 25.22 -7.99 -32.95
N SER A 25 26.54 -8.07 -33.05
CA SER A 25 27.26 -9.36 -33.12
C SER A 25 27.18 -10.13 -31.80
N SER A 26 27.20 -11.47 -31.84
CA SER A 26 26.94 -12.35 -30.68
C SER A 26 27.78 -12.02 -29.42
N ARG A 27 29.05 -11.62 -29.58
CA ARG A 27 29.92 -11.14 -28.48
C ARG A 27 29.46 -9.82 -27.83
N LYS A 28 28.83 -8.92 -28.59
CA LYS A 28 28.30 -7.65 -28.07
C LYS A 28 26.94 -7.87 -27.38
N LYS A 29 26.13 -8.83 -27.84
CA LYS A 29 24.82 -9.17 -27.23
C LYS A 29 24.93 -9.51 -25.74
N GLY A 30 25.86 -10.39 -25.35
CA GLY A 30 26.05 -10.76 -23.93
C GLY A 30 26.42 -9.57 -23.03
N ARG A 31 27.25 -8.64 -23.54
CA ARG A 31 27.63 -7.43 -22.79
C ARG A 31 26.44 -6.48 -22.58
N TRP A 32 25.57 -6.35 -23.58
CA TRP A 32 24.34 -5.56 -23.48
C TRP A 32 23.32 -6.22 -22.55
N GLN A 33 23.20 -7.55 -22.60
CA GLN A 33 22.31 -8.34 -21.73
C GLN A 33 22.67 -8.15 -20.26
N VAL A 34 23.95 -8.30 -19.91
CA VAL A 34 24.45 -8.09 -18.54
C VAL A 34 24.18 -6.66 -18.10
N ARG A 35 24.52 -5.65 -18.92
CA ARG A 35 24.32 -4.24 -18.59
C ARG A 35 22.84 -3.85 -18.44
N PHE A 36 21.96 -4.45 -19.23
CA PHE A 36 20.51 -4.26 -19.12
C PHE A 36 19.96 -4.88 -17.85
N GLN A 37 20.42 -6.08 -17.48
CA GLN A 37 20.04 -6.76 -16.25
C GLN A 37 20.50 -5.97 -15.01
N TRP A 38 21.72 -5.40 -15.02
CA TRP A 38 22.18 -4.50 -13.95
C TRP A 38 21.29 -3.25 -13.81
N ALA A 39 20.93 -2.61 -14.93
CA ALA A 39 20.06 -1.45 -14.91
C ALA A 39 18.66 -1.77 -14.36
N GLN A 40 18.11 -2.95 -14.68
CA GLN A 40 16.82 -3.39 -14.12
C GLN A 40 16.86 -3.55 -12.60
N VAL A 41 17.91 -4.18 -12.08
CA VAL A 41 18.09 -4.39 -10.64
C VAL A 41 18.22 -3.05 -9.90
N GLU A 42 18.99 -2.10 -10.46
CA GLU A 42 19.12 -0.77 -9.86
C GLU A 42 17.81 0.03 -9.89
N CYS A 43 17.03 -0.05 -10.97
CA CYS A 43 15.70 0.56 -11.01
C CYS A 43 14.76 -0.04 -9.95
N LEU A 44 14.78 -1.36 -9.75
CA LEU A 44 13.96 -2.01 -8.72
C LEU A 44 14.36 -1.60 -7.30
N LYS A 45 15.67 -1.55 -7.02
CA LYS A 45 16.19 -1.08 -5.73
C LYS A 45 15.78 0.36 -5.46
N TYR A 46 15.93 1.23 -6.46
CA TYR A 46 15.54 2.64 -6.35
C TYR A 46 14.03 2.77 -6.09
N ALA A 47 13.19 2.03 -6.81
CA ALA A 47 11.75 2.03 -6.60
C ALA A 47 11.38 1.57 -5.17
N ALA A 48 12.00 0.48 -4.69
CA ALA A 48 11.77 -0.01 -3.33
C ALA A 48 12.17 1.01 -2.25
N MET A 49 13.31 1.68 -2.43
CA MET A 49 13.76 2.76 -1.54
C MET A 49 12.76 3.92 -1.52
N GLN A 50 12.24 4.33 -2.69
CA GLN A 50 11.25 5.40 -2.77
C GLN A 50 9.91 5.02 -2.13
N MET A 51 9.47 3.77 -2.28
CA MET A 51 8.27 3.28 -1.61
C MET A 51 8.42 3.31 -0.08
N LYS A 52 9.60 2.90 0.43
CA LYS A 52 9.91 2.97 1.86
C LYS A 52 9.96 4.40 2.36
N ASP A 53 10.68 5.30 1.69
CA ASP A 53 10.77 6.72 2.08
C ASP A 53 9.39 7.37 2.12
N TYR A 54 8.57 7.11 1.10
CA TYR A 54 7.20 7.60 1.06
C TYR A 54 6.37 7.09 2.23
N TYR A 55 6.51 5.80 2.56
CA TYR A 55 5.83 5.20 3.70
C TYR A 55 6.29 5.84 5.00
N ASP A 56 7.59 5.86 5.28
CA ASP A 56 8.17 6.40 6.53
C ASP A 56 7.79 7.87 6.73
N ARG A 57 7.79 8.68 5.67
CA ARG A 57 7.44 10.11 5.74
C ARG A 57 5.97 10.39 5.96
N ARG A 58 5.07 9.50 5.52
CA ARG A 58 3.61 9.69 5.62
C ARG A 58 2.96 8.81 6.68
N HIS A 59 3.71 7.87 7.24
CA HIS A 59 3.19 7.00 8.27
C HIS A 59 3.04 7.78 9.57
N GLN A 60 1.79 8.10 9.90
CA GLN A 60 1.46 8.55 11.24
C GLN A 60 1.36 7.32 12.17
N PRO A 61 1.93 7.38 13.39
CA PRO A 61 1.75 6.33 14.37
C PRO A 61 0.25 6.05 14.55
N LYS A 62 -0.17 4.80 14.38
CA LYS A 62 -1.57 4.40 14.55
C LYS A 62 -1.94 4.15 16.02
N HIS A 63 -0.99 4.37 16.93
CA HIS A 63 -1.16 4.12 18.34
C HIS A 63 -1.49 5.43 19.02
N PHE A 64 -2.55 5.40 19.82
CA PHE A 64 -2.89 6.47 20.73
C PHE A 64 -2.14 6.26 22.04
N GLU A 65 -1.71 7.35 22.66
CA GLU A 65 -1.11 7.36 23.99
C GLU A 65 -2.18 7.61 25.06
N VAL A 66 -1.88 7.20 26.30
CA VAL A 66 -2.78 7.46 27.43
C VAL A 66 -2.89 8.97 27.64
N GLY A 67 -4.14 9.46 27.74
CA GLY A 67 -4.45 10.89 27.81
C GLY A 67 -4.82 11.53 26.47
N ASP A 68 -4.61 10.85 25.33
CA ASP A 68 -5.02 11.37 24.03
C ASP A 68 -6.55 11.49 23.93
N LYS A 69 -7.00 12.57 23.28
CA LYS A 69 -8.41 12.78 22.97
C LYS A 69 -8.71 12.30 21.55
N VAL A 70 -9.56 11.29 21.43
CA VAL A 70 -9.85 10.60 20.17
C VAL A 70 -11.34 10.60 19.87
N LEU A 71 -11.67 10.61 18.57
CA LEU A 71 -13.03 10.45 18.08
C LEU A 71 -13.24 9.00 17.64
N LEU A 72 -14.32 8.35 18.10
CA LEU A 72 -14.61 6.97 17.71
C LEU A 72 -15.43 6.96 16.42
N ARG A 73 -14.95 6.28 15.38
CA ARG A 73 -15.73 6.13 14.14
C ARG A 73 -16.84 5.10 14.34
N SER A 74 -18.09 5.48 14.05
CA SER A 74 -19.23 4.57 14.05
C SER A 74 -19.10 3.55 12.92
N GLY A 75 -19.16 2.26 13.27
CA GLY A 75 -19.15 1.15 12.31
C GLY A 75 -20.50 0.97 11.61
N ARG A 76 -20.57 0.01 10.68
CA ARG A 76 -21.85 -0.38 10.08
C ARG A 76 -22.75 -1.00 11.15
N GLY A 77 -24.01 -0.58 11.22
CA GLY A 77 -24.99 -1.07 12.21
C GLY A 77 -25.08 -0.25 13.50
N TYR A 78 -24.19 0.72 13.70
CA TYR A 78 -24.24 1.67 14.83
C TYR A 78 -24.63 3.05 14.32
N ASN A 79 -25.64 3.67 14.96
CA ASN A 79 -26.07 5.03 14.62
C ASN A 79 -25.86 5.99 15.79
N ILE A 80 -25.55 7.24 15.47
CA ILE A 80 -25.50 8.33 16.45
C ILE A 80 -26.90 8.96 16.45
N PRO A 81 -27.57 9.17 17.60
CA PRO A 81 -28.96 9.65 17.63
C PRO A 81 -29.20 10.95 16.84
N VAL A 82 -28.20 11.83 16.75
CA VAL A 82 -28.26 13.05 15.92
C VAL A 82 -28.51 12.77 14.43
N ASN A 83 -28.10 11.60 13.95
CA ASN A 83 -28.25 11.18 12.56
C ASN A 83 -29.67 10.70 12.23
N ASP A 84 -30.54 10.46 13.20
CA ASP A 84 -31.93 10.06 12.91
C ASP A 84 -32.72 11.22 12.29
N VAL A 85 -32.32 12.46 12.61
CA VAL A 85 -32.94 13.69 12.09
C VAL A 85 -32.25 14.16 10.80
N ILE A 86 -31.01 13.75 10.56
CA ILE A 86 -30.17 14.22 9.46
C ILE A 86 -30.08 13.15 8.36
N SER A 87 -30.09 13.57 7.09
CA SER A 87 -29.93 12.62 5.97
C SER A 87 -28.66 11.77 6.12
N ARG A 88 -28.74 10.49 5.74
CA ARG A 88 -27.63 9.51 5.86
C ARG A 88 -26.29 9.97 5.25
N LYS A 89 -26.33 10.84 4.23
CA LYS A 89 -25.12 11.37 3.58
C LYS A 89 -24.41 12.43 4.41
N LEU A 90 -25.16 13.16 5.23
CA LEU A 90 -24.67 14.24 6.10
C LEU A 90 -24.57 13.80 7.57
N GLY A 91 -24.98 12.57 7.88
CA GLY A 91 -24.86 12.01 9.21
C GLY A 91 -23.42 12.00 9.73
N GLN A 92 -23.26 12.33 11.00
CA GLN A 92 -22.01 12.30 11.72
C GLN A 92 -21.47 10.86 11.78
N GLN A 93 -20.20 10.69 11.39
CA GLN A 93 -19.54 9.37 11.40
C GLN A 93 -18.71 9.11 12.65
N TYR A 94 -18.46 10.14 13.45
CA TYR A 94 -17.56 10.10 14.60
C TYR A 94 -18.34 10.43 15.86
N ALA A 95 -18.34 9.53 16.82
CA ALA A 95 -18.96 9.74 18.12
C ALA A 95 -17.94 10.33 19.10
N GLY A 96 -18.40 11.33 19.86
CA GLY A 96 -17.82 11.80 21.11
C GLY A 96 -16.36 12.25 21.07
N LEU A 97 -15.88 12.81 22.17
CA LEU A 97 -14.46 13.02 22.42
C LEU A 97 -14.08 12.12 23.60
N PHE A 98 -13.42 11.02 23.31
CA PHE A 98 -13.01 10.05 24.32
C PHE A 98 -11.57 10.30 24.72
N THR A 99 -11.25 10.10 25.99
CA THR A 99 -9.87 10.10 26.48
C THR A 99 -9.38 8.67 26.55
N VAL A 100 -8.20 8.39 26.02
CA VAL A 100 -7.56 7.08 26.15
C VAL A 100 -7.12 6.90 27.60
N VAL A 101 -7.78 6.00 28.33
CA VAL A 101 -7.51 5.74 29.75
C VAL A 101 -6.36 4.75 29.94
N GLU A 102 -6.33 3.71 29.10
CA GLU A 102 -5.35 2.64 29.20
C GLU A 102 -5.09 2.05 27.81
N ARG A 103 -3.86 1.57 27.61
CA ARG A 103 -3.45 0.88 26.38
C ARG A 103 -3.32 -0.61 26.65
N VAL A 104 -4.29 -1.39 26.18
CA VAL A 104 -4.26 -2.86 26.29
C VAL A 104 -3.40 -3.44 25.17
N ALA A 105 -2.24 -3.99 25.51
CA ALA A 105 -1.34 -4.62 24.56
C ALA A 105 -1.75 -6.07 24.26
N VAL A 106 -2.87 -6.30 23.55
CA VAL A 106 -3.21 -7.64 23.06
C VAL A 106 -3.88 -7.56 21.70
N TRP A 107 -3.13 -7.96 20.66
CA TRP A 107 -3.70 -8.46 19.40
C TRP A 107 -2.86 -9.63 18.89
N ARG A 108 -2.90 -10.77 19.60
CA ARG A 108 -2.49 -12.06 19.04
C ARG A 108 -3.69 -12.66 18.33
N THR A 109 -3.81 -12.43 17.03
CA THR A 109 -4.76 -13.17 16.20
C THR A 109 -4.16 -14.52 15.82
N ASP A 110 -4.25 -15.51 16.69
CA ASP A 110 -4.17 -16.91 16.25
C ASP A 110 -5.49 -17.26 15.54
N TRP A 111 -5.67 -16.73 14.32
CA TRP A 111 -6.80 -17.05 13.43
C TRP A 111 -6.56 -18.40 12.71
N ASN A 112 -6.04 -19.41 13.41
CA ASN A 112 -5.78 -20.71 12.79
C ASN A 112 -5.91 -21.90 13.76
N SER A 113 -6.87 -21.87 14.68
CA SER A 113 -7.19 -22.98 15.58
C SER A 113 -8.24 -23.97 15.04
N HIS A 114 -8.65 -23.85 13.76
CA HIS A 114 -9.57 -24.80 13.11
C HIS A 114 -8.89 -25.96 12.38
N ARG A 115 -7.60 -26.22 12.61
CA ARG A 115 -6.98 -27.48 12.18
C ARG A 115 -6.18 -28.08 13.32
N HIS A 116 -6.66 -29.25 13.74
CA HIS A 116 -6.10 -30.14 14.75
C HIS A 116 -6.45 -29.79 16.18
N GLY A 117 -7.50 -30.46 16.66
CA GLY A 117 -7.75 -30.62 18.07
C GLY A 117 -6.51 -31.18 18.76
N ARG A 118 -6.13 -30.52 19.85
CA ARG A 118 -5.60 -31.15 21.05
C ARG A 118 -5.72 -30.14 22.19
N PHE A 119 -6.75 -30.35 22.99
CA PHE A 119 -6.92 -29.80 24.32
C PHE A 119 -6.12 -30.68 25.27
N ILE A 120 -5.09 -30.16 25.94
CA ILE A 120 -4.50 -30.78 27.14
C ILE A 120 -3.85 -29.67 27.99
N PRO A 121 -3.79 -29.84 29.31
CA PRO A 121 -4.57 -29.19 30.36
C PRO A 121 -4.03 -27.83 30.84
#